data_AF-A0A7K4I3A4-F1
#
_entry.id   AF-A0A7K4I3A4-F1
#
_cell.length_a   1.000
_cell.length_b   1.000
_cell.length_c   1.000
_cell.angle_alpha   90.00
_cell.angle_beta   90.00
_cell.angle_gamma   90.00
#
_symmetry.space_group_name_H-M   'P 1'
#
loop_
_entity.id
_entity.type
_entity.pdbx_description
1 polymer ?
#
loop_
_entity_poly.entity_id
_entity_poly.type
_entity_poly.pdbx_seq_one_letter_code
_entity_poly.pdbx_strand_id
1 'polypeptide(L)'
;MGEAISLWPLTGIAVIVVGFLLRFNPVLVVIVAGIVTGLAAQMPIATILEKLGEGFLNTRNLPFILLLPLAVIGLLERHGLKERAQAWIAKIRSATSGRLLIVYLFIRECTAALGLTSLGGQPQMVRPLLAPMAEGAAEKKYGPLPGAVRYRLRAMSAATDNVGLFFGEDIFVAFGAIIFMHNFMLESGGIQTEPLHIALWGIPTAICAFLIHGARLWRLDHYLHRELSKANGTTVEKGEVQ
;
A
#
# COMPACT_ATOMS: atom_id res chain seq x y z
N MET A 1 0.29 23.07 48.18
CA MET A 1 1.65 22.76 47.69
C MET A 1 1.46 21.89 46.46
N GLY A 2 1.78 22.41 45.27
CA GLY A 2 1.52 21.69 44.02
C GLY A 2 2.37 20.43 43.94
N GLU A 3 1.75 19.29 43.67
CA GLU A 3 2.47 18.07 43.31
C GLU A 3 3.37 18.39 42.11
N ALA A 4 4.68 18.30 42.31
CA ALA A 4 5.63 18.40 41.21
C ALA A 4 5.42 17.17 40.32
N ILE A 5 4.89 17.37 39.12
CA ILE A 5 4.69 16.29 38.14
C ILE A 5 6.09 15.79 37.76
N SER A 6 6.42 14.56 38.17
CA SER A 6 7.67 13.91 37.79
C SER A 6 7.65 13.59 36.30
N LEU A 7 8.52 14.26 35.53
CA LEU A 7 8.67 14.05 34.08
C LEU A 7 9.65 12.92 33.73
N TRP A 8 10.30 12.32 34.73
CA TRP A 8 11.23 11.20 34.54
C TRP A 8 10.64 10.00 33.77
N PRO A 9 9.35 9.64 33.90
CA PRO A 9 8.76 8.58 33.07
C PRO A 9 8.80 8.85 31.56
N LEU A 10 8.98 10.11 31.13
CA LEU A 10 9.09 10.46 29.72
C LEU A 10 10.44 10.06 29.10
N THR A 11 11.43 9.61 29.88
CA THR A 11 12.70 9.11 29.33
C THR A 11 12.50 7.92 28.39
N GLY A 12 11.42 7.14 28.55
CA GLY A 12 11.06 6.10 27.59
C GLY A 12 10.82 6.62 26.17
N ILE A 13 10.30 7.85 26.01
CA ILE A 13 10.13 8.47 24.68
C ILE A 13 11.50 8.71 24.03
N ALA A 14 12.49 9.17 24.80
CA ALA A 14 13.85 9.36 24.29
C ALA A 14 14.48 8.02 23.84
N VAL A 15 14.21 6.93 24.58
CA VAL A 15 14.62 5.57 24.18
C VAL A 15 13.98 5.15 22.86
N ILE A 16 12.70 5.43 22.65
CA ILE A 16 12.00 5.15 21.38
C ILE A 16 12.65 5.93 20.23
N VAL A 17 12.89 7.23 20.42
CA VAL A 17 13.52 8.10 19.42
C VAL A 17 14.90 7.59 19.03
N VAL A 18 15.76 7.29 20.01
CA VAL A 18 17.11 6.77 19.78
C VAL A 18 17.06 5.39 19.11
N GLY A 19 16.18 4.50 19.57
CA GLY A 19 16.03 3.16 19.00
C GLY A 19 15.62 3.17 17.52
N PHE A 20 14.69 4.05 17.15
CA PHE A 20 14.29 4.21 15.74
C PHE A 20 15.33 4.94 14.89
N LEU A 21 16.05 5.92 15.43
CA LEU A 21 17.18 6.56 14.74
C LEU A 21 18.28 5.53 14.42
N LEU A 22 18.56 4.61 15.34
CA LEU A 22 19.51 3.52 15.17
C LEU A 22 18.96 2.34 14.35
N ARG A 23 17.69 2.41 13.92
CA ARG A 23 16.98 1.36 13.15
C ARG A 23 16.96 -0.01 13.84
N PHE A 24 16.91 -0.03 15.18
CA PHE A 24 16.73 -1.27 15.92
C PHE A 24 15.33 -1.84 15.76
N ASN A 25 15.18 -3.14 16.10
CA ASN A 25 13.90 -3.84 16.00
C ASN A 25 12.82 -3.10 16.81
N PRO A 26 11.71 -2.66 16.19
CA PRO A 26 10.66 -1.90 16.87
C PRO A 26 10.11 -2.57 18.14
N VAL A 27 9.96 -3.90 18.14
CA VAL A 27 9.44 -4.65 19.30
C VAL A 27 10.41 -4.54 20.48
N LEU A 28 11.71 -4.72 20.24
CA LEU A 28 12.72 -4.58 21.29
C LEU A 28 12.78 -3.15 21.82
N VAL A 29 12.72 -2.15 20.93
CA VAL A 29 12.74 -0.74 21.29
C VAL A 29 11.55 -0.40 22.20
N VAL A 30 10.35 -0.86 21.87
CA VAL A 30 9.13 -0.64 22.68
C VAL A 30 9.22 -1.33 24.03
N ILE A 31 9.71 -2.57 24.10
CA ILE A 31 9.89 -3.30 25.37
C ILE A 31 10.88 -2.56 26.28
N VAL A 32 12.04 -2.18 25.76
CA VAL A 32 13.07 -1.45 26.53
C VAL A 32 12.54 -0.10 26.99
N ALA A 33 11.82 0.62 26.12
CA ALA A 33 11.19 1.88 26.50
C ALA A 33 10.17 1.71 27.63
N GLY A 34 9.32 0.67 27.57
CA GLY A 34 8.37 0.36 28.63
C GLY A 34 9.05 0.04 29.97
N ILE A 35 10.15 -0.71 29.95
CA ILE A 35 10.96 -1.00 31.14
C ILE A 35 11.58 0.29 31.70
N VAL A 36 12.18 1.12 30.85
CA VAL A 36 12.80 2.39 31.27
C VAL A 36 11.76 3.34 31.88
N THR A 37 10.58 3.45 31.27
CA THR A 37 9.45 4.23 31.80
C THR A 37 9.00 3.70 33.16
N GLY A 38 8.82 2.38 33.30
CA GLY A 38 8.40 1.77 34.56
C GLY A 38 9.42 1.96 35.69
N LEU A 39 10.71 1.81 35.38
CA LEU A 39 11.80 2.06 36.33
C LEU A 39 11.87 3.54 36.74
N ALA A 40 11.72 4.46 35.78
CA ALA A 40 11.71 5.90 36.04
C ALA A 40 10.47 6.36 36.83
N ALA A 41 9.36 5.62 36.73
CA ALA A 41 8.16 5.79 37.54
C ALA A 41 8.25 5.11 38.92
N GLN A 42 9.39 4.53 39.28
CA GLN A 42 9.62 3.79 40.53
C GLN A 42 8.65 2.61 40.74
N MET A 43 8.18 1.99 39.64
CA MET A 43 7.31 0.82 39.72
C MET A 43 8.13 -0.42 40.09
N PRO A 44 7.61 -1.31 40.96
CA PRO A 44 8.22 -2.61 41.21
C PRO A 44 8.35 -3.42 39.92
N ILE A 45 9.45 -4.18 39.77
CA ILE A 45 9.71 -4.97 38.55
C ILE A 45 8.57 -5.96 38.24
N ALA A 46 7.96 -6.53 39.28
CA ALA A 46 6.81 -7.42 39.14
C ALA A 46 5.62 -6.70 38.49
N THR A 47 5.34 -5.46 38.90
CA THR A 47 4.25 -4.64 38.35
C THR A 47 4.54 -4.21 36.91
N ILE A 48 5.80 -3.95 36.56
CA ILE A 48 6.18 -3.66 35.16
C ILE A 48 5.88 -4.87 34.27
N LEU A 49 6.30 -6.06 34.70
CA LEU A 49 6.05 -7.31 33.97
C LEU A 49 4.55 -7.64 33.90
N GLU A 50 3.82 -7.41 34.99
CA GLU A 50 2.37 -7.59 35.04
C GLU A 50 1.68 -6.65 34.04
N LYS A 51 2.02 -5.36 34.00
CA LYS A 51 1.44 -4.39 33.07
C LYS A 51 1.78 -4.70 31.61
N LEU A 52 2.99 -5.17 31.32
CA LEU A 52 3.35 -5.64 29.98
C LEU A 52 2.55 -6.88 29.57
N GLY A 53 2.37 -7.84 30.49
CA GLY A 53 1.57 -9.04 30.27
C GLY A 53 0.08 -8.73 30.10
N GLU A 54 -0.47 -7.87 30.94
CA GLU A 54 -1.85 -7.39 30.88
C GLU A 54 -2.13 -6.67 29.55
N GLY A 55 -1.22 -5.79 29.11
CA GLY A 55 -1.30 -5.14 27.80
C GLY A 55 -1.34 -6.13 26.65
N PHE A 56 -0.49 -7.17 26.68
CA PHE A 56 -0.46 -8.23 25.67
C PHE A 56 -1.76 -9.07 25.66
N LEU A 57 -2.28 -9.43 26.84
CA LEU A 57 -3.51 -10.21 26.96
C LEU A 57 -4.74 -9.41 26.52
N ASN A 58 -4.82 -8.13 26.87
CA ASN A 58 -5.92 -7.25 26.50
C ASN A 58 -5.98 -7.00 24.99
N THR A 59 -4.83 -7.06 24.31
CA THR A 59 -4.74 -6.95 22.85
C THR A 59 -4.80 -8.29 22.11
N ARG A 60 -5.02 -9.42 22.80
CA ARG A 60 -5.01 -10.78 22.19
C ARG A 60 -6.01 -10.98 21.04
N ASN A 61 -7.14 -10.29 21.06
CA ASN A 61 -8.11 -10.38 19.97
C ASN A 61 -7.57 -9.81 18.65
N LEU A 62 -6.55 -8.94 18.70
CA LEU A 62 -5.95 -8.31 17.53
C LEU A 62 -5.09 -9.26 16.70
N PRO A 63 -4.18 -10.08 17.30
CA PRO A 63 -3.54 -11.18 16.58
C PRO A 63 -4.55 -12.09 15.90
N PHE A 64 -5.68 -12.43 16.52
CA PHE A 64 -6.68 -13.28 15.86
C PHE A 64 -7.29 -12.63 14.63
N ILE A 65 -7.67 -11.34 14.70
CA ILE A 65 -8.19 -10.58 13.56
C ILE A 65 -7.16 -10.44 12.43
N LEU A 66 -5.86 -10.39 12.76
CA LEU A 66 -4.78 -10.32 11.77
C LEU A 66 -4.42 -11.70 11.19
N LEU A 67 -4.26 -12.71 12.05
CA LEU A 67 -3.74 -14.03 11.71
C LEU A 67 -4.73 -14.87 10.92
N LEU A 68 -6.03 -14.79 11.21
CA LEU A 68 -7.05 -15.58 10.50
C LEU A 68 -7.13 -15.21 9.02
N PRO A 69 -7.36 -13.93 8.65
CA PRO A 69 -7.36 -13.51 7.24
C PRO A 69 -6.03 -13.79 6.56
N LEU A 70 -4.90 -13.54 7.24
CA LEU A 70 -3.57 -13.82 6.68
C LEU A 70 -3.36 -15.31 6.42
N ALA A 71 -3.82 -16.20 7.30
CA ALA A 71 -3.74 -17.64 7.10
C ALA A 71 -4.62 -18.11 5.93
N VAL A 72 -5.82 -17.56 5.80
CA VAL A 72 -6.72 -17.83 4.66
C VAL A 72 -6.08 -17.35 3.35
N ILE A 73 -5.55 -16.13 3.33
CA ILE A 73 -4.85 -15.57 2.17
C ILE A 73 -3.61 -16.40 1.82
N GLY A 74 -2.79 -16.76 2.81
CA GLY A 74 -1.61 -17.60 2.61
C GLY A 74 -1.96 -18.99 2.08
N LEU A 75 -3.09 -19.56 2.50
CA LEU A 75 -3.59 -20.82 1.95
C LEU A 75 -4.03 -20.66 0.49
N LEU A 76 -4.74 -19.59 0.16
CA LEU A 76 -5.17 -19.29 -1.21
C LEU A 76 -3.97 -19.05 -2.15
N GLU A 77 -2.96 -18.32 -1.68
CA GLU A 77 -1.70 -18.10 -2.39
C GLU A 77 -0.97 -19.42 -2.65
N ARG A 78 -0.86 -20.29 -1.64
CA ARG A 78 -0.26 -21.63 -1.80
C ARG A 78 -0.98 -22.47 -2.86
N HIS A 79 -2.30 -22.30 -3.03
CA HIS A 79 -3.08 -23.02 -4.03
C HIS A 79 -3.10 -22.34 -5.42
N GLY A 80 -2.25 -21.34 -5.63
CA GLY A 80 -2.03 -20.75 -6.93
C GLY A 80 -2.98 -19.61 -7.30
N LEU A 81 -3.63 -18.98 -6.31
CA LEU A 81 -4.53 -17.84 -6.56
C LEU A 81 -3.80 -16.72 -7.31
N LYS A 82 -2.53 -16.50 -6.96
CA LYS A 82 -1.71 -15.45 -7.53
C LYS A 82 -1.38 -15.68 -9.00
N GLU A 83 -0.93 -16.88 -9.33
CA GLU A 83 -0.59 -17.30 -10.67
C GLU A 83 -1.83 -17.26 -11.57
N ARG A 84 -3.00 -17.67 -11.04
CA ARG A 84 -4.29 -17.58 -11.75
C ARG A 84 -4.72 -16.14 -11.98
N ALA A 85 -4.59 -15.26 -10.99
CA ALA A 85 -4.89 -13.84 -11.14
C ALA A 85 -3.97 -13.19 -12.19
N GLN A 86 -2.67 -13.49 -12.15
CA GLN A 86 -1.69 -13.02 -13.14
C GLN A 86 -2.02 -13.52 -14.55
N ALA A 87 -2.31 -14.80 -14.72
CA ALA A 87 -2.69 -15.38 -16.00
C ALA A 87 -4.01 -14.81 -16.55
N TRP A 88 -4.93 -14.42 -15.66
CA TRP A 88 -6.17 -13.76 -16.05
C TRP A 88 -5.93 -12.30 -16.48
N ILE A 89 -5.12 -11.54 -15.73
CA ILE A 89 -4.73 -10.17 -16.11
C ILE A 89 -4.01 -10.16 -17.46
N ALA A 90 -3.15 -11.15 -17.72
CA ALA A 90 -2.44 -11.30 -19.00
C ALA A 90 -3.38 -11.44 -20.22
N LYS A 91 -4.61 -11.94 -20.02
CA LYS A 91 -5.60 -12.13 -21.08
C LYS A 91 -6.39 -10.85 -21.39
N ILE A 92 -6.26 -9.80 -20.58
CA ILE A 92 -6.98 -8.54 -20.78
C ILE A 92 -6.50 -7.90 -22.09
N ARG A 93 -7.38 -7.92 -23.10
CA ARG A 93 -7.15 -7.21 -24.36
C ARG A 93 -7.87 -5.86 -24.32
N SER A 94 -7.13 -4.81 -24.01
CA SER A 94 -7.58 -3.43 -24.17
C SER A 94 -7.05 -2.84 -25.48
N ALA A 95 -7.80 -1.89 -26.05
CA ALA A 95 -7.41 -1.19 -27.27
C ALA A 95 -6.32 -0.12 -27.04
N THR A 96 -6.15 0.38 -25.82
CA THR A 96 -5.17 1.43 -25.48
C THR A 96 -4.44 1.14 -24.16
N SER A 97 -3.22 1.69 -24.03
CA SER A 97 -2.40 1.56 -22.82
C SER A 97 -3.07 2.18 -21.60
N GLY A 98 -3.70 3.36 -21.73
CA GLY A 98 -4.41 4.01 -20.63
C GLY A 98 -5.57 3.17 -20.11
N ARG A 99 -6.44 2.68 -21.01
CA ARG A 99 -7.57 1.79 -20.63
C ARG A 99 -7.09 0.49 -19.99
N LEU A 100 -6.00 -0.09 -20.48
CA LEU A 100 -5.39 -1.29 -19.90
C LEU A 100 -4.99 -1.04 -18.44
N LEU A 101 -4.32 0.09 -18.19
CA LEU A 101 -3.89 0.48 -16.86
C LEU A 101 -5.06 0.82 -15.94
N ILE A 102 -6.16 1.38 -16.45
CA ILE A 102 -7.37 1.66 -15.65
C ILE A 102 -8.03 0.35 -15.18
N VAL A 103 -8.18 -0.63 -16.08
CA VAL A 103 -8.74 -1.94 -15.72
C VAL A 103 -7.83 -2.63 -14.70
N TYR A 104 -6.51 -2.57 -14.91
CA TYR A 104 -5.55 -3.10 -13.95
C TYR A 104 -5.63 -2.39 -12.60
N LEU A 105 -5.74 -1.05 -12.56
CA LEU A 105 -5.91 -0.28 -11.32
C LEU A 105 -7.10 -0.78 -10.52
N PHE A 106 -8.26 -0.95 -11.17
CA PHE A 106 -9.48 -1.45 -10.55
C PHE A 106 -9.27 -2.83 -9.93
N ILE A 107 -8.72 -3.76 -10.71
CA ILE A 107 -8.43 -5.12 -10.22
C ILE A 107 -7.45 -5.08 -9.05
N ARG A 108 -6.41 -4.26 -9.14
CA ARG A 108 -5.37 -4.15 -8.11
C ARG A 108 -5.93 -3.60 -6.80
N GLU A 109 -6.75 -2.57 -6.88
CA GLU A 109 -7.38 -1.94 -5.72
C GLU A 109 -8.41 -2.86 -5.06
N CYS A 110 -9.29 -3.49 -5.84
CA CYS A 110 -10.25 -4.47 -5.31
C CYS A 110 -9.55 -5.67 -4.66
N THR A 111 -8.51 -6.19 -5.28
CA THR A 111 -7.78 -7.34 -4.71
C THR A 111 -7.00 -6.96 -3.46
N ALA A 112 -6.40 -5.76 -3.41
CA ALA A 112 -5.76 -5.24 -2.21
C ALA A 112 -6.76 -5.02 -1.07
N ALA A 113 -7.97 -4.52 -1.35
CA ALA A 113 -9.05 -4.38 -0.38
C ALA A 113 -9.51 -5.72 0.23
N LEU A 114 -9.39 -6.81 -0.54
CA LEU A 114 -9.64 -8.18 -0.07
C LEU A 114 -8.43 -8.81 0.65
N GLY A 115 -7.34 -8.06 0.84
CA GLY A 115 -6.11 -8.51 1.51
C GLY A 115 -5.10 -9.20 0.61
N LEU A 116 -5.34 -9.29 -0.71
CA LEU A 116 -4.43 -9.91 -1.67
C LEU A 116 -3.34 -8.92 -2.12
N THR A 117 -2.67 -8.29 -1.15
CA THR A 117 -1.63 -7.26 -1.36
C THR A 117 -0.42 -7.82 -2.10
N SER A 118 -0.15 -9.12 -1.98
CA SER A 118 0.99 -9.81 -2.63
C SER A 118 0.83 -10.07 -4.14
N LEU A 119 -0.38 -9.89 -4.70
CA LEU A 119 -0.66 -10.23 -6.11
C LEU A 119 0.12 -9.38 -7.11
N GLY A 120 0.33 -8.11 -6.77
CA GLY A 120 1.04 -7.14 -7.60
C GLY A 120 2.50 -7.01 -7.22
N GLY A 121 3.02 -5.80 -7.37
CA GLY A 121 4.39 -5.48 -7.03
C GLY A 121 5.28 -5.29 -8.25
N GLN A 122 6.23 -4.39 -8.08
CA GLN A 122 7.15 -3.94 -9.12
C GLN A 122 7.91 -5.08 -9.82
N PRO A 123 8.55 -6.05 -9.11
CA PRO A 123 9.30 -7.10 -9.78
C PRO A 123 8.42 -8.21 -10.38
N GLN A 124 7.20 -8.38 -9.88
CA GLN A 124 6.39 -9.59 -10.13
C GLN A 124 5.31 -9.34 -11.17
N MET A 125 4.72 -8.15 -11.17
CA MET A 125 3.62 -7.77 -12.05
C MET A 125 4.05 -6.66 -13.00
N VAL A 126 4.63 -5.57 -12.48
CA VAL A 126 4.89 -4.38 -13.30
C VAL A 126 5.93 -4.65 -14.38
N ARG A 127 7.12 -5.14 -13.99
CA ARG A 127 8.24 -5.35 -14.92
C ARG A 127 7.99 -6.44 -15.97
N PRO A 128 7.57 -7.67 -15.60
CA PRO A 128 7.45 -8.75 -16.58
C PRO A 128 6.14 -8.72 -17.38
N LEU A 129 5.08 -8.08 -16.86
CA LEU A 129 3.74 -8.18 -17.44
C LEU A 129 3.16 -6.80 -17.82
N LEU A 130 2.88 -5.95 -16.84
CA LEU A 130 2.10 -4.73 -17.03
C LEU A 130 2.80 -3.70 -17.95
N ALA A 131 4.10 -3.49 -17.75
CA ALA A 131 4.86 -2.55 -18.58
C ALA A 131 5.01 -3.04 -20.03
N PRO A 132 5.43 -4.30 -20.31
CA PRO A 132 5.41 -4.84 -21.67
C PRO A 132 4.03 -4.80 -22.33
N MET A 133 2.95 -5.06 -21.59
CA MET A 133 1.58 -4.98 -22.12
C MET A 133 1.19 -3.54 -22.48
N ALA A 134 1.53 -2.56 -21.63
CA ALA A 134 1.26 -1.16 -21.89
C ALA A 134 2.08 -0.63 -23.08
N GLU A 135 3.34 -1.05 -23.21
CA GLU A 135 4.21 -0.78 -24.36
C GLU A 135 3.64 -1.40 -25.64
N GLY A 136 3.31 -2.68 -25.63
CA GLY A 136 2.75 -3.39 -26.79
C GLY A 136 1.39 -2.83 -27.24
N ALA A 137 0.55 -2.38 -26.30
CA ALA A 137 -0.72 -1.71 -26.63
C ALA A 137 -0.50 -0.37 -27.36
N ALA A 138 0.53 0.38 -26.98
CA ALA A 138 0.89 1.63 -27.65
C ALA A 138 1.59 1.37 -29.00
N GLU A 139 2.51 0.40 -29.06
CA GLU A 139 3.22 0.02 -30.29
C GLU A 139 2.26 -0.49 -31.36
N LYS A 140 1.25 -1.29 -30.98
CA LYS A 140 0.22 -1.78 -31.90
C LYS A 140 -0.57 -0.64 -32.56
N LYS A 141 -0.77 0.47 -31.85
CA LYS A 141 -1.61 1.59 -32.32
C LYS A 141 -0.80 2.65 -33.09
N TYR A 142 0.42 2.93 -32.65
CA TYR A 142 1.21 4.06 -33.15
C TYR A 142 2.50 3.66 -33.87
N GLY A 143 2.85 2.36 -33.89
CA GLY A 143 4.12 1.87 -34.43
C GLY A 143 5.26 1.97 -33.40
N PRO A 144 6.53 1.95 -33.84
CA PRO A 144 7.67 1.92 -32.94
C PRO A 144 7.72 3.15 -32.03
N LEU A 145 7.88 2.92 -30.73
CA LEU A 145 7.83 3.98 -29.71
C LEU A 145 9.21 4.60 -29.43
N PRO A 146 9.32 5.94 -29.32
CA PRO A 146 10.52 6.59 -28.80
C PRO A 146 10.81 6.17 -27.35
N GLY A 147 12.10 6.13 -26.99
CA GLY A 147 12.55 5.73 -25.65
C GLY A 147 11.88 6.51 -24.50
N ALA A 148 11.71 7.83 -24.67
CA ALA A 148 11.05 8.68 -23.67
C ALA A 148 9.59 8.26 -23.40
N VAL A 149 8.86 7.85 -24.43
CA VAL A 149 7.47 7.37 -24.31
C VAL A 149 7.45 6.01 -23.60
N ARG A 150 8.40 5.13 -23.92
CA ARG A 150 8.56 3.83 -23.27
C ARG A 150 8.82 3.97 -21.77
N TYR A 151 9.75 4.85 -21.36
CA TYR A 151 9.99 5.13 -19.94
C TYR A 151 8.76 5.71 -19.24
N ARG A 152 7.99 6.57 -19.92
CA ARG A 152 6.76 7.12 -19.37
C ARG A 152 5.68 6.05 -19.16
N LEU A 153 5.54 5.11 -20.09
CA LEU A 153 4.65 3.96 -19.94
C LEU A 153 5.06 3.10 -18.74
N ARG A 154 6.35 2.77 -18.61
CA ARG A 154 6.89 2.04 -17.44
C ARG A 154 6.61 2.76 -16.12
N ALA A 155 6.86 4.06 -16.08
CA ALA A 155 6.61 4.88 -14.90
C ALA A 155 5.13 4.90 -14.54
N MET A 156 4.24 5.00 -15.54
CA MET A 156 2.80 4.94 -15.29
C MET A 156 2.32 3.55 -14.87
N SER A 157 2.85 2.47 -15.43
CA SER A 157 2.56 1.11 -14.97
C SER A 157 2.99 0.93 -13.50
N ALA A 158 4.19 1.39 -13.14
CA ALA A 158 4.69 1.33 -11.76
C ALA A 158 3.82 2.16 -10.80
N ALA A 159 3.46 3.38 -11.17
CA ALA A 159 2.59 4.22 -10.37
C ALA A 159 1.19 3.63 -10.19
N THR A 160 0.66 2.94 -11.21
CA THR A 160 -0.66 2.32 -11.15
C THR A 160 -0.72 1.15 -10.15
N ASP A 161 0.30 0.30 -10.12
CA ASP A 161 0.40 -0.76 -9.12
C ASP A 161 0.53 -0.19 -7.70
N ASN A 162 1.34 0.85 -7.51
CA ASN A 162 1.52 1.47 -6.19
C ASN A 162 0.26 2.17 -5.68
N VAL A 163 -0.43 2.95 -6.53
CA VAL A 163 -1.67 3.66 -6.14
C VAL A 163 -2.76 2.63 -5.82
N GLY A 164 -2.96 1.63 -6.67
CA GLY A 164 -3.97 0.59 -6.43
C GLY A 164 -3.68 -0.22 -5.16
N LEU A 165 -2.42 -0.55 -4.88
CA LEU A 165 -2.07 -1.24 -3.64
C LEU A 165 -2.29 -0.35 -2.41
N PHE A 166 -1.73 0.86 -2.42
CA PHE A 166 -1.72 1.75 -1.25
C PHE A 166 -3.14 2.06 -0.77
N PHE A 167 -4.00 2.54 -1.67
CA PHE A 167 -5.36 2.92 -1.29
C PHE A 167 -6.31 1.72 -1.17
N GLY A 168 -6.01 0.59 -1.83
CA GLY A 168 -6.77 -0.64 -1.65
C GLY A 168 -6.50 -1.31 -0.31
N GLU A 169 -5.24 -1.34 0.14
CA GLU A 169 -4.84 -1.93 1.43
C GLU A 169 -5.50 -1.21 2.62
N ASP A 170 -5.78 0.09 2.50
CA ASP A 170 -6.47 0.87 3.55
C ASP A 170 -7.91 0.38 3.85
N ILE A 171 -8.53 -0.39 2.95
CA ILE A 171 -9.85 -1.01 3.16
C ILE A 171 -9.73 -2.39 3.83
N PHE A 172 -8.53 -2.98 3.85
CA PHE A 172 -8.33 -4.31 4.40
C PHE A 172 -8.26 -4.27 5.93
N VAL A 173 -9.24 -4.90 6.59
CA VAL A 173 -9.43 -4.87 8.05
C VAL A 173 -8.19 -5.36 8.83
N ALA A 174 -7.44 -6.30 8.27
CA ALA A 174 -6.23 -6.84 8.88
C ALA A 174 -4.95 -6.07 8.49
N PHE A 175 -5.08 -4.79 8.15
CA PHE A 175 -3.97 -3.87 8.01
C PHE A 175 -3.56 -3.27 9.38
N GLY A 176 -2.25 -3.26 9.66
CA GLY A 176 -1.73 -2.90 10.99
C GLY A 176 -2.10 -1.48 11.45
N ALA A 177 -2.25 -0.52 10.53
CA ALA A 177 -2.62 0.85 10.87
C ALA A 177 -4.06 0.96 11.39
N ILE A 178 -5.00 0.17 10.83
CA ILE A 178 -6.40 0.17 11.27
C ILE A 178 -6.50 -0.30 12.72
N ILE A 179 -5.76 -1.37 13.03
CA ILE A 179 -5.67 -1.91 14.40
C ILE A 179 -5.06 -0.89 15.36
N PHE A 180 -4.00 -0.21 14.95
CA PHE A 180 -3.39 0.86 15.76
C PHE A 180 -4.40 1.98 16.05
N MET A 181 -5.13 2.45 15.04
CA MET A 181 -6.16 3.48 15.20
C MET A 181 -7.29 3.01 16.12
N HIS A 182 -7.77 1.77 15.94
CA HIS A 182 -8.78 1.17 16.80
C HIS A 182 -8.35 1.17 18.28
N ASN A 183 -7.14 0.68 18.57
CA ASN A 183 -6.61 0.64 19.93
C ASN A 183 -6.46 2.03 20.52
N PHE A 184 -5.93 2.98 19.75
CA PHE A 184 -5.77 4.34 20.20
C PHE A 184 -7.13 4.97 20.56
N MET A 185 -8.15 4.79 19.71
CA MET A 185 -9.50 5.30 19.98
C MET A 185 -10.15 4.63 21.20
N LEU A 186 -9.93 3.33 21.39
CA LEU A 186 -10.45 2.59 22.53
C LEU A 186 -9.77 2.99 23.84
N GLU A 187 -8.44 3.00 23.86
CA GLU A 187 -7.64 3.20 25.09
C GLU A 187 -7.52 4.69 25.48
N SER A 188 -7.30 5.58 24.51
CA SER A 188 -7.11 7.02 24.78
C SER A 188 -8.40 7.82 24.68
N GLY A 189 -9.30 7.43 23.78
CA GLY A 189 -10.55 8.15 23.51
C GLY A 189 -11.77 7.60 24.24
N GLY A 190 -11.72 6.36 24.76
CA GLY A 190 -12.89 5.67 25.29
C GLY A 190 -13.97 5.37 24.24
N ILE A 191 -13.63 5.46 22.94
CA ILE A 191 -14.57 5.28 21.83
C ILE A 191 -14.47 3.83 21.35
N GLN A 192 -15.53 3.06 21.61
CA GLN A 192 -15.65 1.73 21.02
C GLN A 192 -15.91 1.85 19.53
N THR A 193 -14.94 1.45 18.73
CA THR A 193 -15.04 1.36 17.28
C THR A 193 -14.81 -0.08 16.87
N GLU A 194 -15.50 -0.56 15.84
CA GLU A 194 -15.14 -1.84 15.26
C GLU A 194 -14.07 -1.62 14.17
N PRO A 195 -13.01 -2.44 14.08
CA PRO A 195 -11.99 -2.31 13.03
C PRO A 195 -12.58 -2.30 11.61
N LEU A 196 -13.66 -3.07 11.39
CA LEU A 196 -14.39 -3.08 10.13
C LEU A 196 -14.97 -1.71 9.78
N HIS A 197 -15.53 -1.00 10.76
CA HIS A 197 -16.08 0.34 10.53
C HIS A 197 -14.99 1.32 10.11
N ILE A 198 -13.83 1.29 10.75
CA ILE A 198 -12.68 2.12 10.37
C ILE A 198 -12.23 1.80 8.93
N ALA A 199 -12.15 0.51 8.59
CA ALA A 199 -11.75 0.06 7.25
C ALA A 199 -12.73 0.49 6.15
N LEU A 200 -14.04 0.44 6.42
CA LEU A 200 -15.07 0.87 5.46
C LEU A 200 -14.98 2.38 5.15
N TRP A 201 -14.50 3.19 6.10
CA TRP A 201 -14.22 4.61 5.87
C TRP A 201 -13.01 4.87 4.96
N GLY A 202 -12.23 3.84 4.61
CA GLY A 202 -11.23 3.91 3.55
C GLY A 202 -11.84 3.93 2.14
N ILE A 203 -13.07 3.43 1.96
CA ILE A 203 -13.73 3.30 0.65
C ILE A 203 -13.85 4.65 -0.09
N PRO A 204 -14.32 5.76 0.53
CA PRO A 204 -14.39 7.06 -0.14
C PRO A 204 -13.03 7.55 -0.66
N THR A 205 -11.96 7.33 0.11
CA THR A 205 -10.60 7.70 -0.26
C THR A 205 -10.10 6.87 -1.43
N ALA A 206 -10.34 5.56 -1.40
CA ALA A 206 -9.99 4.65 -2.49
C ALA A 206 -10.72 5.02 -3.79
N ILE A 207 -12.03 5.29 -3.72
CA ILE A 207 -12.81 5.78 -4.87
C ILE A 207 -12.20 7.07 -5.43
N CYS A 208 -11.83 8.03 -4.58
CA CYS A 208 -11.19 9.26 -5.03
C CYS A 208 -9.84 8.99 -5.71
N ALA A 209 -9.01 8.12 -5.14
CA ALA A 209 -7.73 7.72 -5.72
C ALA A 209 -7.92 7.05 -7.08
N PHE A 210 -8.89 6.13 -7.19
CA PHE A 210 -9.27 5.47 -8.44
C PHE A 210 -9.68 6.48 -9.52
N LEU A 211 -10.56 7.43 -9.18
CA LEU A 211 -11.04 8.44 -10.13
C LEU A 211 -9.90 9.39 -10.57
N ILE A 212 -9.09 9.87 -9.63
CA ILE A 212 -7.98 10.79 -9.92
C ILE A 212 -6.92 10.10 -10.78
N HIS A 213 -6.49 8.90 -10.40
CA HIS A 213 -5.47 8.16 -11.13
C HIS A 213 -6.00 7.61 -12.45
N GLY A 214 -7.27 7.17 -12.48
CA GLY A 214 -7.98 6.80 -13.70
C GLY A 214 -8.05 7.96 -14.70
N ALA A 215 -8.35 9.18 -14.24
CA ALA A 215 -8.31 10.38 -15.08
C ALA A 215 -6.89 10.68 -15.60
N ARG A 216 -5.84 10.48 -14.79
CA ARG A 216 -4.44 10.60 -15.24
C ARG A 216 -4.09 9.58 -16.33
N LEU A 217 -4.58 8.36 -16.21
CA LEU A 217 -4.39 7.29 -17.20
C LEU A 217 -5.19 7.54 -18.49
N TRP A 218 -6.38 8.13 -18.39
CA TRP A 218 -7.13 8.58 -19.56
C TRP A 218 -6.43 9.74 -20.28
N ARG A 219 -5.85 10.69 -19.53
CA ARG A 219 -5.01 11.76 -20.09
C ARG A 219 -3.71 11.23 -20.71
N LEU A 220 -3.19 10.09 -20.24
CA LEU A 220 -2.03 9.43 -20.85
C LEU A 220 -2.33 9.04 -22.31
N ASP A 221 -3.50 8.48 -22.60
CA ASP A 221 -3.88 8.13 -23.97
C ASP A 221 -3.91 9.35 -24.90
N HIS A 222 -4.42 10.49 -24.41
CA HIS A 222 -4.41 11.76 -25.14
C HIS A 222 -3.00 12.30 -25.36
N TYR A 223 -2.15 12.19 -24.34
CA TYR A 223 -0.74 12.57 -24.45
C TYR A 223 0.00 11.73 -25.49
N LEU A 224 -0.17 10.40 -25.44
CA LEU A 224 0.43 9.46 -26.40
C LEU A 224 -0.01 9.77 -27.83
N HIS A 225 -1.30 10.01 -28.02
CA HIS A 225 -1.83 10.40 -29.33
C HIS A 225 -1.15 11.68 -29.83
N ARG A 226 -1.07 12.73 -29.00
CA ARG A 226 -0.49 14.01 -29.42
C ARG A 226 1.00 13.93 -29.74
N GLU A 227 1.80 13.25 -28.91
CA GLU A 227 3.24 13.13 -29.13
C GLU A 227 3.57 12.25 -30.35
N LEU A 228 2.89 11.12 -30.49
CA LEU A 228 3.21 10.16 -31.53
C LEU A 228 2.62 10.57 -32.89
N SER A 229 1.48 11.26 -32.92
CA SER A 229 0.97 11.88 -34.16
C SER A 229 1.91 12.99 -34.67
N LYS A 230 2.50 13.78 -33.78
CA LYS A 230 3.51 14.79 -34.17
C LYS A 230 4.76 14.14 -34.73
N ALA A 231 5.30 13.13 -34.04
CA ALA A 231 6.49 12.41 -34.49
C ALA A 231 6.28 11.75 -35.86
N ASN A 232 5.12 11.12 -36.07
CA ASN A 232 4.79 10.51 -37.36
C ASN A 232 4.62 11.56 -38.48
N GLY A 233 4.01 12.72 -38.19
CA GLY A 233 3.90 13.83 -39.15
C GLY A 233 5.27 14.40 -39.59
N THR A 234 6.22 14.57 -38.67
CA THR A 234 7.56 15.08 -38.99
C THR A 234 8.40 14.09 -39.80
N THR A 235 8.09 12.79 -39.73
CA THR A 235 8.83 11.75 -40.48
C THR A 235 8.36 11.70 -41.94
N VAL A 236 7.08 11.98 -42.21
CA VAL A 236 6.53 12.08 -43.56
C VAL A 236 7.07 13.31 -44.29
N GLU A 237 7.11 14.47 -43.61
CA GLU A 237 7.59 15.73 -44.19
C GLU A 237 9.08 15.68 -44.60
N LYS A 238 9.91 14.89 -43.91
CA LYS A 238 11.32 14.68 -44.29
C LYS A 238 11.52 13.66 -45.42
N GLY A 239 10.55 12.78 -45.66
CA GLY A 239 10.60 11.80 -46.74
C GLY A 239 10.18 12.35 -48.11
N GLU A 240 9.39 13.43 -48.13
CA GLU A 240 8.96 14.10 -49.37
C GLU A 240 9.97 15.15 -49.89
N VAL A 241 11.03 15.45 -49.14
CA VAL A 241 12.09 16.42 -49.49
C VAL A 241 13.37 15.72 -50.00
N GLN A 242 13.29 14.43 -50.35
CA GLN A 242 14.40 13.68 -51.00
C GLN A 242 14.06 13.28 -52.42
#